data_AF-A0A0U5CPV8-F1
#
_entry.id   AF-A0A0U5CPV8-F1
#
_cell.length_a   1.000
_cell.length_b   1.000
_cell.length_c   1.000
_cell.angle_alpha   90.00
_cell.angle_beta   90.00
_cell.angle_gamma   90.00
#
_symmetry.space_group_name_H-M   'P 1'
#
loop_
_entity.id
_entity.type
_entity.pdbx_description
1 polymer ?
#
loop_
_entity_poly.entity_id
_entity_poly.type
_entity_poly.pdbx_seq_one_letter_code
_entity_poly.pdbx_strand_id
1 'polypeptide(L)'
;MAGNSTSLKSVLISGGTGFLGAATARAVAEKYPQCDITIIDLHPPGPSHVVPDGASFVQVDITNADEVNKALQQARPDVVIHTAGIVPALAERFGRRIEEHVWRVNVDSIFFR
;
A
#
# COMPACT_ATOMS: atom_id res chain seq x y z
N MET A 1 -0.18 31.35 17.42
CA MET A 1 -0.64 30.02 17.87
C MET A 1 -0.15 29.02 16.85
N ALA A 2 1.01 28.38 17.08
CA ALA A 2 1.48 27.32 16.21
C ALA A 2 0.55 26.13 16.41
N GLY A 3 -0.26 25.82 15.39
CA GLY A 3 -1.09 24.63 15.39
C GLY A 3 -0.20 23.42 15.69
N ASN A 4 -0.64 22.59 16.62
CA ASN A 4 0.08 21.38 17.01
C ASN A 4 0.29 20.54 15.73
N SER A 5 1.50 20.58 15.16
CA SER A 5 1.81 19.81 13.95
C SER A 5 1.79 18.34 14.37
N THR A 6 0.69 17.65 14.12
CA THR A 6 0.65 16.19 14.16
C THR A 6 1.62 15.70 13.10
N SER A 7 2.87 15.44 13.51
CA SER A 7 3.86 14.83 12.65
C SER A 7 3.51 13.35 12.47
N LEU A 8 3.25 12.97 11.22
CA LEU A 8 3.19 11.58 10.82
C LEU A 8 4.60 11.00 10.94
N LYS A 9 4.82 10.05 11.85
CA LYS A 9 6.16 9.48 12.08
C LYS A 9 6.41 8.25 11.23
N SER A 10 5.41 7.39 11.05
CA SER A 10 5.54 6.19 10.24
C SER A 10 4.26 5.85 9.48
N VAL A 11 4.40 5.39 8.25
CA VAL A 11 3.29 4.94 7.41
C VAL A 11 3.65 3.64 6.71
N LEU A 12 2.66 2.76 6.57
CA LEU A 12 2.72 1.60 5.69
C LEU A 12 1.71 1.76 4.56
N ILE A 13 2.15 1.59 3.31
CA ILE A 13 1.33 1.76 2.12
C ILE A 13 1.25 0.42 1.37
N SER A 14 0.05 -0.19 1.32
CA SER A 14 -0.18 -1.38 0.51
C SER A 14 -0.52 -1.01 -0.93
N GLY A 15 -0.10 -1.83 -1.89
CA GLY A 15 -0.18 -1.46 -3.31
C GLY A 15 0.72 -0.27 -3.66
N GLY A 16 1.74 -0.01 -2.83
CA GLY A 16 2.56 1.19 -2.88
C GLY A 16 3.50 1.28 -4.09
N THR A 17 3.64 0.21 -4.88
CA THR A 17 4.37 0.23 -6.16
C THR A 17 3.45 0.48 -7.35
N GLY A 18 2.12 0.47 -7.14
CA GLY A 18 1.11 0.83 -8.12
C GLY A 18 1.01 2.33 -8.37
N PHE A 19 0.18 2.71 -9.35
CA PHE A 19 0.00 4.11 -9.77
C PHE A 19 -0.35 5.05 -8.62
N LEU A 20 -1.43 4.75 -7.88
CA LEU A 20 -1.89 5.56 -6.77
C LEU A 20 -0.94 5.47 -5.58
N GLY A 21 -0.54 4.26 -5.21
CA GLY A 21 0.32 4.00 -4.06
C GLY A 21 1.67 4.74 -4.14
N ALA A 22 2.35 4.69 -5.28
CA ALA A 22 3.62 5.40 -5.47
C ALA A 22 3.44 6.92 -5.42
N ALA A 23 2.36 7.45 -6.01
CA ALA A 23 2.02 8.87 -5.93
C ALA A 23 1.74 9.29 -4.47
N THR A 24 1.04 8.47 -3.70
CA THR A 24 0.79 8.69 -2.28
C THR A 24 2.09 8.66 -1.47
N ALA A 25 2.98 7.69 -1.71
CA ALA A 25 4.27 7.61 -1.04
C ALA A 25 5.12 8.87 -1.26
N ARG A 26 5.16 9.39 -2.50
CA ARG A 26 5.83 10.66 -2.82
C ARG A 26 5.20 11.85 -2.09
N ALA A 27 3.87 11.96 -2.11
CA ALA A 27 3.17 13.04 -1.42
C ALA A 27 3.40 13.01 0.10
N VAL A 28 3.50 11.81 0.71
CA VAL A 28 3.87 11.67 2.12
C VAL A 28 5.31 12.11 2.35
N ALA A 29 6.26 11.66 1.53
CA ALA A 29 7.68 12.03 1.67
C ALA A 29 7.89 13.56 1.54
N GLU A 30 7.20 14.20 0.59
CA GLU A 30 7.26 15.65 0.39
C GLU A 30 6.68 16.42 1.57
N LYS A 31 5.54 15.99 2.10
CA LYS A 31 4.83 16.68 3.18
C LYS A 31 5.41 16.40 4.57
N TYR A 32 5.93 15.19 4.78
CA TYR A 32 6.50 14.72 6.04
C TYR A 32 7.89 14.10 5.79
N PRO A 33 8.94 14.92 5.61
CA PRO A 33 10.28 14.43 5.27
C PRO A 33 10.93 13.52 6.32
N GLN A 34 10.40 13.52 7.55
CA GLN A 34 10.84 12.67 8.66
C GLN A 34 9.97 11.43 8.86
N CYS A 35 8.97 11.21 7.99
CA CYS A 35 8.11 10.04 8.07
C CYS A 35 8.83 8.82 7.51
N ASP A 36 8.89 7.76 8.31
CA ASP A 36 9.33 6.45 7.86
C ASP A 36 8.26 5.83 6.96
N ILE A 37 8.58 5.60 5.70
CA ILE A 37 7.64 5.06 4.71
C ILE A 37 8.00 3.60 4.45
N THR A 38 7.06 2.69 4.73
CA THR A 38 7.13 1.29 4.33
C THR A 38 6.14 1.03 3.20
N ILE A 39 6.62 0.48 2.10
CA ILE A 39 5.79 0.04 0.98
C ILE A 39 5.67 -1.47 1.04
N ILE A 40 4.44 -1.97 0.96
CA ILE A 40 4.17 -3.39 0.76
C ILE A 40 3.42 -3.59 -0.55
N ASP A 41 3.85 -4.57 -1.34
CA ASP A 41 3.23 -4.88 -2.62
C ASP A 41 3.63 -6.28 -3.09
N LEU A 42 2.85 -6.84 -4.01
CA LEU A 42 3.13 -8.14 -4.61
C LEU A 42 4.37 -8.09 -5.52
N HIS A 43 4.61 -6.93 -6.15
CA HIS A 43 5.72 -6.71 -7.07
C HIS A 43 6.68 -5.64 -6.51
N PRO A 44 8.00 -5.76 -6.72
CA PRO A 44 8.95 -4.72 -6.34
C PRO A 44 8.76 -3.44 -7.17
N PRO A 45 9.22 -2.27 -6.68
CA PRO A 45 9.18 -1.03 -7.42
C PRO A 45 9.82 -1.17 -8.81
N GLY A 46 9.08 -0.77 -9.83
CA GLY A 46 9.52 -0.77 -11.23
C GLY A 46 9.64 0.65 -11.80
N PRO A 47 10.09 0.79 -13.06
CA PRO A 47 10.31 2.10 -13.68
C PRO A 47 9.00 2.87 -13.95
N SER A 48 7.85 2.20 -14.00
CA SER A 48 6.55 2.81 -14.32
C SER A 48 6.06 3.77 -13.25
N HIS A 49 6.33 3.48 -11.97
CA HIS A 49 5.82 4.20 -10.83
C HIS A 49 6.93 4.40 -9.80
N VAL A 50 7.62 5.53 -9.91
CA VAL A 50 8.77 5.85 -9.04
C VAL A 50 8.31 6.07 -7.60
N VAL A 51 8.86 5.28 -6.70
CA VAL A 51 8.72 5.40 -5.23
C VAL A 51 9.85 6.28 -4.66
N PRO A 52 9.70 6.88 -3.46
CA PRO A 52 10.76 7.67 -2.84
C PRO A 52 12.01 6.84 -2.51
N ASP A 53 13.21 7.38 -2.73
CA ASP A 53 14.50 6.67 -2.52
C ASP A 53 14.74 6.21 -1.06
N GLY A 54 14.08 6.84 -0.09
CA GLY A 54 14.17 6.48 1.34
C GLY A 54 13.08 5.52 1.82
N ALA A 55 12.16 5.07 0.96
CA ALA A 55 11.11 4.15 1.35
C ALA A 55 11.66 2.72 1.50
N SER A 56 11.28 2.05 2.60
CA SER A 56 11.52 0.63 2.77
C SER A 56 10.52 -0.17 1.93
N PHE A 57 10.95 -1.30 1.35
CA PHE A 57 10.08 -2.18 0.59
C PHE A 57 10.05 -3.59 1.21
N VAL A 58 8.85 -4.14 1.35
CA VAL A 58 8.64 -5.54 1.72
C VAL A 58 7.69 -6.16 0.69
N GLN A 59 8.13 -7.24 0.04
CA GLN A 59 7.26 -7.97 -0.87
C GLN A 59 6.22 -8.76 -0.06
N VAL A 60 4.94 -8.52 -0.33
CA VAL A 60 3.81 -9.09 0.42
C VAL A 60 2.65 -9.36 -0.54
N ASP A 61 2.12 -10.58 -0.51
CA ASP A 61 0.78 -10.82 -1.05
C ASP A 61 -0.27 -10.33 -0.03
N ILE A 62 -0.97 -9.26 -0.37
CA ILE A 62 -1.98 -8.64 0.52
C ILE A 62 -3.19 -9.56 0.79
N THR A 63 -3.35 -10.64 0.00
CA THR A 63 -4.38 -11.66 0.22
C THR A 63 -3.92 -12.75 1.20
N ASN A 64 -2.63 -12.78 1.55
CA ASN A 64 -2.07 -13.67 2.57
C ASN A 64 -1.98 -12.97 3.93
N ALA A 65 -2.94 -13.26 4.80
CA ALA A 65 -3.05 -12.67 6.14
C ALA A 65 -1.75 -12.78 6.97
N ASP A 66 -1.06 -13.92 6.92
CA ASP A 66 0.16 -14.14 7.70
C ASP A 66 1.32 -13.24 7.24
N GLU A 67 1.46 -13.03 5.93
CA GLU A 67 2.47 -12.12 5.38
C GLU A 67 2.16 -10.68 5.76
N VAL A 68 0.90 -10.28 5.69
CA VAL A 68 0.49 -8.92 6.07
C VAL A 68 0.68 -8.68 7.57
N ASN A 69 0.29 -9.63 8.41
CA ASN A 69 0.49 -9.56 9.86
C ASN A 69 1.97 -9.46 10.21
N LYS A 70 2.83 -10.24 9.54
CA LYS A 70 4.28 -10.16 9.72
C LYS A 70 4.83 -8.79 9.31
N ALA A 71 4.39 -8.24 8.18
CA ALA A 71 4.82 -6.91 7.73
C ALA A 71 4.37 -5.80 8.69
N LEU A 72 3.13 -5.86 9.20
CA LEU A 72 2.61 -4.92 10.20
C LEU A 72 3.39 -5.01 11.52
N GLN A 73 3.70 -6.21 11.98
CA GLN A 73 4.49 -6.42 13.20
C GLN A 73 5.94 -5.93 13.07
N GLN A 74 6.53 -6.07 11.88
CA GLN A 74 7.88 -5.60 11.59
C GLN A 74 7.94 -4.07 11.46
N ALA A 75 7.03 -3.48 10.70
CA ALA A 75 7.02 -2.05 10.41
C ALA A 75 6.44 -1.20 11.56
N ARG A 76 5.51 -1.75 12.34
CA ARG A 76 4.77 -1.07 13.43
C ARG A 76 4.32 0.36 13.06
N PRO A 77 3.62 0.54 11.92
CA PRO A 77 3.29 1.87 11.43
C PRO A 77 2.23 2.55 12.31
N ASP A 78 2.29 3.88 12.40
CA ASP A 78 1.23 4.68 13.04
C ASP A 78 -0.02 4.75 12.16
N VAL A 79 0.16 4.70 10.83
CA VAL A 79 -0.91 4.78 9.84
C VAL A 79 -0.70 3.73 8.75
N VAL A 80 -1.79 3.06 8.37
CA VAL A 80 -1.82 2.21 7.18
C VAL A 80 -2.66 2.88 6.10
N ILE A 81 -2.11 3.00 4.89
CA ILE A 81 -2.83 3.47 3.70
C ILE A 81 -2.96 2.29 2.75
N HIS A 82 -4.19 1.82 2.55
CA HIS A 82 -4.46 0.70 1.66
C HIS A 82 -4.79 1.21 0.25
N THR A 83 -3.89 0.99 -0.71
CA THR A 83 -4.10 1.35 -2.13
C THR A 83 -4.05 0.14 -3.07
N ALA A 84 -3.83 -1.06 -2.52
CA ALA A 84 -3.92 -2.28 -3.28
C ALA A 84 -5.33 -2.42 -3.87
N GLY A 85 -5.38 -2.74 -5.15
CA GLY A 85 -6.64 -2.89 -5.85
C GLY A 85 -6.40 -3.26 -7.30
N ILE A 86 -7.24 -4.15 -7.82
CA ILE A 86 -7.24 -4.50 -9.23
C ILE A 86 -8.55 -4.06 -9.88
N VAL A 87 -8.42 -3.54 -11.09
CA VAL A 87 -9.57 -3.19 -11.93
C VAL A 87 -9.51 -4.11 -13.16
N PRO A 88 -10.47 -5.04 -13.31
CA PRO A 88 -10.57 -5.88 -14.49
C PRO A 88 -10.62 -5.07 -15.80
N ALA A 89 -10.06 -5.66 -16.86
CA ALA A 89 -10.31 -5.20 -18.22
C ALA A 89 -11.81 -5.25 -18.53
N LEU A 90 -12.30 -4.36 -19.40
CA LEU A 90 -13.75 -4.16 -19.62
C LEU A 90 -14.52 -5.46 -19.94
N ALA A 91 -13.92 -6.36 -20.71
CA ALA A 91 -14.53 -7.65 -21.05
C ALA A 91 -14.74 -8.57 -19.82
N GLU A 92 -13.86 -8.46 -18.83
CA GLU A 92 -13.89 -9.27 -17.60
C GLU A 92 -14.63 -8.57 -16.45
N ARG A 93 -14.99 -7.28 -16.57
CA ARG A 93 -15.72 -6.54 -15.53
C ARG A 93 -17.11 -7.11 -15.23
N PHE A 94 -17.72 -7.75 -16.21
CA PHE A 94 -19.03 -8.41 -16.08
C PHE A 94 -18.92 -9.94 -16.09
N GLY A 95 -17.69 -10.46 -16.18
CA GLY A 95 -17.40 -11.89 -16.11
C GLY A 95 -17.18 -12.32 -14.66
N ARG A 96 -17.61 -13.54 -14.32
CA ARG A 96 -17.39 -14.11 -12.98
C ARG A 96 -16.02 -14.78 -12.81
N ARG A 97 -15.25 -14.89 -13.90
CA ARG A 97 -14.01 -15.69 -13.94
C ARG A 97 -12.96 -15.21 -12.93
N ILE A 98 -12.87 -13.90 -12.71
CA ILE A 98 -11.90 -13.30 -11.79
C ILE A 98 -12.57 -12.59 -10.61
N GLU A 99 -13.89 -12.73 -10.46
CA GLU A 99 -14.68 -12.08 -9.40
C GLU A 99 -14.12 -12.40 -8.01
N GLU A 100 -13.85 -13.67 -7.72
CA GLU A 100 -13.28 -14.09 -6.44
C GLU A 100 -11.91 -13.46 -6.17
N HIS A 101 -11.06 -13.35 -7.21
CA HIS A 101 -9.74 -12.73 -7.06
C HIS A 101 -9.85 -11.23 -6.81
N VAL A 102 -10.74 -10.55 -7.55
CA VAL A 102 -11.05 -9.12 -7.34
C VAL A 102 -11.60 -8.88 -5.94
N TRP A 103 -12.47 -9.76 -5.45
CA TRP A 103 -13.03 -9.64 -4.10
C TRP A 103 -11.96 -9.84 -3.02
N ARG A 104 -11.11 -10.86 -3.17
CA ARG A 104 -10.00 -11.10 -2.23
C ARG A 104 -9.06 -9.89 -2.17
N VAL A 105 -8.70 -9.31 -3.31
CA VAL A 105 -7.75 -8.20 -3.39
C VAL A 105 -8.37 -6.86 -2.98
N ASN A 106 -9.63 -6.59 -3.34
CA ASN A 106 -10.22 -5.25 -3.14
C ASN A 106 -11.09 -5.15 -1.88
N VAL A 107 -11.53 -6.27 -1.30
CA VAL A 107 -12.46 -6.30 -0.16
C VAL A 107 -11.84 -7.01 1.03
N ASP A 108 -11.48 -8.30 0.87
CA ASP A 108 -11.04 -9.09 2.01
C ASP A 108 -9.69 -8.59 2.57
N SER A 109 -8.80 -8.13 1.69
CA SER A 109 -7.49 -7.57 2.03
C SER A 109 -7.52 -6.32 2.92
N ILE A 110 -8.66 -5.63 3.00
CA ILE A 110 -8.84 -4.45 3.86
C ILE A 110 -8.93 -4.88 5.33
N PHE A 111 -9.55 -6.04 5.57
CA PHE A 111 -9.70 -6.59 6.89
C PHE A 111 -8.45 -7.42 7.21
N PHE A 112 -7.38 -6.74 7.63
CA PHE A 112 -6.16 -7.34 8.15
C PHE A 112 -6.49 -8.29 9.33
N ARG A 113 -6.83 -9.54 9.01
CA ARG A 113 -7.26 -10.57 9.96
C ARG A 113 -6.11 -11.46 10.40
#